data_AF-A0A813E566-F1
#
_entry.id   AF-A0A813E566-F1
#
_cell.length_a   1.000
_cell.length_b   1.000
_cell.length_c   1.000
_cell.angle_alpha   90.00
_cell.angle_beta   90.00
_cell.angle_gamma   90.00
#
_symmetry.space_group_name_H-M   'P 1'
#
loop_
_entity.id
_entity.type
_entity.pdbx_description
1 polymer ?
#
loop_
_entity_poly.entity_id
_entity_poly.type
_entity_poly.pdbx_seq_one_letter_code
_entity_poly.pdbx_strand_id
1 'polypeptide(L)'
;ARGKNTSEWQQYVKQALETVKGKCKEQASLGASEASVTVFEYLDCQRWREAKNNAGLSMRKYVVDALQRDLKRMGFTKHRINEQPGLGGCFQVTIQLQWEVPSSEPPEKKRRV
;
A
#
# COMPACT_ATOMS: atom_id res chain seq x y z
N ALA A 1 0.54 4.91 -30.48
CA ALA A 1 0.87 5.60 -29.22
C ALA A 1 1.25 4.55 -28.17
N ARG A 2 2.53 4.45 -27.77
CA ARG A 2 3.06 3.34 -26.94
C ARG A 2 3.72 3.75 -25.62
N GLY A 3 3.48 4.96 -25.11
CA GLY A 3 4.18 5.46 -23.92
C GLY A 3 3.37 6.28 -22.93
N LYS A 4 2.04 6.41 -23.08
CA LYS A 4 1.24 7.32 -22.24
C LYS A 4 0.73 6.72 -20.93
N ASN A 5 0.64 5.39 -20.79
CA ASN A 5 -0.02 4.78 -19.64
C ASN A 5 0.92 4.53 -18.43
N THR A 6 2.23 4.37 -18.65
CA THR A 6 3.16 4.05 -17.56
C THR A 6 3.30 5.19 -16.54
N SER A 7 3.28 6.44 -17.02
CA SER A 7 3.32 7.62 -16.16
C SER A 7 2.06 7.76 -15.30
N GLU A 8 0.90 7.42 -15.85
CA GLU A 8 -0.38 7.43 -15.13
C GLU A 8 -0.38 6.33 -14.04
N TRP A 9 0.09 5.12 -14.36
CA TRP A 9 0.25 4.04 -13.37
C TRP A 9 1.22 4.40 -12.25
N GLN A 10 2.31 5.11 -12.56
CA GLN A 10 3.22 5.63 -11.55
C GLN A 10 2.56 6.67 -10.65
N GLN A 11 1.69 7.54 -11.18
CA GLN A 11 0.93 8.48 -10.36
C GLN A 11 0.01 7.76 -9.37
N TYR A 12 -0.68 6.70 -9.80
CA TYR A 12 -1.49 5.88 -8.90
C TYR A 12 -0.66 5.25 -7.77
N VAL A 13 0.50 4.70 -8.08
CA VAL A 13 1.41 4.15 -7.06
C VAL A 13 1.86 5.25 -6.09
N LYS A 14 2.25 6.42 -6.60
CA LYS A 14 2.65 7.56 -5.78
C LYS A 14 1.54 8.00 -4.82
N GLN A 15 0.32 8.14 -5.32
CA GLN A 15 -0.83 8.54 -4.52
C GLN A 15 -1.11 7.51 -3.41
N ALA A 16 -1.13 6.22 -3.76
CA ALA A 16 -1.30 5.13 -2.80
C ALA A 16 -0.24 5.13 -1.68
N LEU A 17 1.03 5.37 -2.03
CA LEU A 17 2.12 5.46 -1.05
C LEU A 17 1.97 6.66 -0.12
N GLU A 18 1.54 7.82 -0.61
CA GLU A 18 1.30 9.00 0.23
C GLU A 18 0.14 8.77 1.20
N THR A 19 -0.95 8.13 0.74
CA THR A 19 -2.06 7.72 1.62
C THR A 19 -1.59 6.76 2.71
N VAL A 20 -0.78 5.77 2.34
CA VAL A 20 -0.16 4.82 3.29
C VAL A 20 0.68 5.56 4.33
N LYS A 21 1.58 6.44 3.91
CA LYS A 21 2.44 7.20 4.84
C LYS A 21 1.62 8.05 5.80
N GLY A 22 0.60 8.74 5.30
CA GLY A 22 -0.29 9.56 6.13
C GLY A 22 -0.99 8.73 7.21
N LYS A 23 -1.59 7.61 6.81
CA LYS A 23 -2.27 6.69 7.72
C LYS A 23 -1.32 5.99 8.69
N CYS A 24 -0.12 5.60 8.25
CA CYS A 24 0.89 5.02 9.14
C CYS A 24 1.34 6.03 10.20
N LYS A 25 1.54 7.29 9.81
CA LYS A 25 1.91 8.35 10.75
C LYS A 25 0.80 8.58 11.79
N GLU A 26 -0.45 8.63 11.35
CA GLU A 26 -1.63 8.74 12.23
C GLU A 26 -1.70 7.56 13.21
N GLN A 27 -1.61 6.33 12.73
CA GLN A 27 -1.69 5.10 13.54
C GLN A 27 -0.49 4.95 14.49
N ALA A 28 0.72 5.30 14.04
CA ALA A 28 1.90 5.34 14.90
C ALA A 28 1.77 6.37 16.02
N SER A 29 1.17 7.54 15.76
CA SER A 29 0.86 8.53 16.82
C SER A 29 -0.17 8.04 17.83
N LEU A 30 -1.00 7.04 17.48
CA LEU A 30 -1.95 6.38 18.37
C LEU A 30 -1.34 5.17 19.10
N GLY A 31 -0.06 4.86 18.89
CA GLY A 31 0.60 3.70 19.48
C GLY A 31 0.25 2.37 18.82
N ALA A 32 -0.37 2.39 17.64
CA ALA A 32 -0.68 1.16 16.90
C ALA A 32 0.57 0.61 16.20
N SER A 33 0.69 -0.72 16.19
CA SER A 33 1.72 -1.50 15.50
C SER A 33 1.24 -2.10 14.17
N GLU A 34 -0.01 -1.81 13.81
CA GLU A 34 -0.63 -2.23 12.57
C GLU A 34 -1.53 -1.14 12.00
N ALA A 35 -1.65 -1.09 10.67
CA ALA A 35 -2.65 -0.28 9.99
C ALA A 35 -3.16 -0.98 8.75
N SER A 36 -4.46 -0.83 8.51
CA SER A 36 -5.11 -1.21 7.26
C SER A 36 -5.48 0.04 6.49
N VAL A 37 -4.90 0.20 5.29
CA VAL A 37 -5.10 1.38 4.44
C VAL A 37 -5.68 0.94 3.10
N THR A 38 -6.90 1.39 2.80
CA THR A 38 -7.45 1.29 1.45
C THR A 38 -6.81 2.37 0.59
N VAL A 39 -6.04 1.96 -0.42
CA VAL A 39 -5.30 2.89 -1.30
C VAL A 39 -5.99 3.11 -2.64
N PHE A 40 -6.86 2.18 -3.04
CA PHE A 40 -7.67 2.30 -4.24
C PHE A 40 -9.10 1.93 -3.88
N GLU A 41 -9.95 2.95 -3.82
CA GLU A 41 -11.39 2.80 -3.72
C GLU A 41 -11.98 3.13 -5.09
N TYR A 42 -12.57 2.14 -5.76
CA TYR A 42 -13.36 2.34 -6.98
C TYR A 42 -12.68 3.09 -8.15
N LEU A 43 -11.35 3.22 -8.13
CA LEU A 43 -10.61 3.87 -9.20
C LEU A 43 -10.57 2.95 -10.43
N ASP A 44 -11.58 3.16 -11.26
CA ASP A 44 -11.60 2.94 -12.69
C ASP A 44 -11.63 1.49 -13.15
N CYS A 45 -12.75 0.83 -12.85
CA CYS A 45 -13.07 -0.56 -13.19
C CYS A 45 -13.06 -0.79 -14.71
N GLN A 46 -13.29 0.26 -15.51
CA GLN A 46 -13.13 0.23 -16.97
C GLN A 46 -11.66 0.26 -17.36
N ARG A 47 -10.87 1.23 -16.88
CA ARG A 47 -9.45 1.33 -17.25
C ARG A 47 -8.61 0.16 -16.76
N TRP A 48 -8.91 -0.40 -15.59
CA TRP A 48 -8.26 -1.60 -15.09
C TRP A 48 -8.50 -2.81 -15.99
N ARG A 49 -9.70 -2.89 -16.57
CA ARG A 49 -10.10 -3.93 -17.54
C ARG A 49 -9.45 -3.67 -18.91
N GLU A 50 -9.41 -2.42 -19.37
CA GLU A 50 -8.76 -2.02 -20.63
C GLU A 50 -7.23 -2.21 -20.62
N ALA A 51 -6.59 -1.96 -19.47
CA ALA A 51 -5.15 -2.15 -19.31
C ALA A 51 -4.73 -3.63 -19.51
N LYS A 52 -5.63 -4.58 -19.21
CA LYS A 52 -5.40 -6.02 -19.47
C LYS A 52 -5.31 -6.32 -20.97
N ASN A 53 -5.99 -5.54 -21.83
CA ASN A 53 -6.08 -5.80 -23.27
C ASN A 53 -4.92 -5.21 -24.08
N ASN A 54 -4.23 -4.18 -23.59
CA ASN A 54 -3.27 -3.42 -24.41
C ASN A 54 -1.78 -3.69 -24.14
N ALA A 55 -1.41 -4.38 -23.05
CA ALA A 55 0.00 -4.48 -22.65
C ALA A 55 0.50 -5.88 -22.26
N GLY A 56 -0.35 -6.91 -22.19
CA GLY A 56 0.03 -8.26 -21.69
C GLY A 56 0.41 -8.30 -20.19
N LEU A 57 0.73 -7.15 -19.59
CA LEU A 57 0.87 -6.89 -18.17
C LEU A 57 -0.41 -6.19 -17.70
N SER A 58 -1.11 -6.80 -16.74
CA SER A 58 -2.22 -6.12 -16.09
C SER A 58 -1.69 -4.95 -15.27
N MET A 59 -2.31 -3.77 -15.40
CA MET A 59 -2.06 -2.63 -14.51
C MET A 59 -2.09 -3.05 -13.04
N ARG A 60 -2.99 -3.99 -12.70
CA ARG A 60 -3.04 -4.73 -11.44
C ARG A 60 -1.64 -5.16 -10.97
N LYS A 61 -0.98 -5.98 -11.79
CA LYS A 61 0.32 -6.56 -11.46
C LYS A 61 1.37 -5.48 -11.33
N TYR A 62 1.40 -4.51 -12.24
CA TYR A 62 2.36 -3.40 -12.17
C TYR A 62 2.23 -2.61 -10.86
N VAL A 63 1.01 -2.20 -10.50
CA VAL A 63 0.74 -1.39 -9.30
C VAL A 63 1.05 -2.19 -8.03
N VAL A 64 0.64 -3.46 -7.95
CA VAL A 64 0.92 -4.33 -6.80
C VAL A 64 2.43 -4.58 -6.65
N ASP A 65 3.14 -4.96 -7.73
CA ASP A 65 4.60 -5.17 -7.71
C ASP A 65 5.36 -3.88 -7.35
N ALA A 66 4.89 -2.71 -7.80
CA ALA A 66 5.48 -1.43 -7.44
C ALA A 66 5.25 -1.11 -5.95
N LEU A 67 4.00 -1.23 -5.47
CA LEU A 67 3.66 -1.01 -4.07
C LEU A 67 4.44 -1.91 -3.13
N GLN A 68 4.52 -3.22 -3.42
CA GLN A 68 5.31 -4.15 -2.60
C GLN A 68 6.78 -3.74 -2.51
N ARG A 69 7.38 -3.30 -3.62
CA ARG A 69 8.78 -2.84 -3.63
C ARG A 69 8.96 -1.57 -2.81
N ASP A 70 8.09 -0.58 -2.98
CA ASP A 70 8.18 0.69 -2.26
C ASP A 70 7.86 0.54 -0.77
N LEU A 71 6.89 -0.30 -0.38
CA LEU A 71 6.62 -0.65 1.01
C LEU A 71 7.85 -1.26 1.71
N LYS A 72 8.53 -2.20 1.03
CA LYS A 72 9.79 -2.78 1.55
C LYS A 72 10.87 -1.72 1.71
N ARG A 73 11.00 -0.80 0.75
CA ARG A 73 11.96 0.33 0.83
C ARG A 73 11.67 1.27 1.98
N MET A 74 10.40 1.42 2.37
CA MET A 74 9.99 2.21 3.53
C MET A 74 10.17 1.47 4.87
N GLY A 75 10.64 0.22 4.86
CA GLY A 75 10.85 -0.57 6.08
C GLY A 75 9.65 -1.43 6.49
N PHE A 76 8.55 -1.42 5.73
CA PHE A 76 7.41 -2.31 5.97
C PHE A 76 7.72 -3.70 5.40
N THR A 77 8.46 -4.50 6.15
CA THR A 77 8.81 -5.89 5.76
C THR A 77 7.62 -6.84 5.93
N LYS A 78 6.74 -6.59 6.91
CA LYS A 78 5.47 -7.29 7.12
C LYS A 78 4.33 -6.46 6.54
N HIS A 79 3.99 -6.73 5.28
CA HIS A 79 2.84 -6.13 4.62
C HIS A 79 2.05 -7.19 3.85
N ARG A 80 0.74 -6.99 3.76
CA ARG A 80 -0.18 -7.81 2.98
C ARG A 80 -1.05 -6.92 2.12
N ILE A 81 -1.03 -7.16 0.81
CA ILE A 81 -1.91 -6.48 -0.12
C ILE A 81 -3.07 -7.42 -0.41
N ASN A 82 -4.27 -7.00 -0.01
CA ASN A 82 -5.50 -7.71 -0.28
C ASN A 82 -6.27 -6.99 -1.39
N GLU A 83 -6.68 -7.78 -2.38
CA GLU A 83 -7.44 -7.29 -3.53
C GLU A 83 -8.85 -7.86 -3.40
N GLN A 84 -9.80 -7.01 -3.01
CA GLN A 84 -11.19 -7.41 -2.86
C GLN A 84 -11.98 -7.07 -4.13
N PRO A 85 -12.75 -8.01 -4.69
CA PRO A 85 -13.68 -7.68 -5.76
C PRO A 85 -14.79 -6.77 -5.20
N GLY A 86 -14.95 -5.61 -5.81
CA GLY A 86 -16.06 -4.70 -5.56
C GLY A 86 -17.25 -4.97 -6.48
N LEU A 87 -18.35 -4.25 -6.24
CA LEU A 87 -19.54 -4.29 -7.09
C LEU A 87 -19.22 -3.75 -8.50
N GLY A 88 -19.81 -4.33 -9.55
CA GLY A 88 -19.66 -3.85 -10.93
C GLY A 88 -18.35 -4.25 -11.65
N GLY A 89 -17.60 -5.23 -11.11
CA GLY A 89 -16.30 -5.64 -11.67
C GLY A 89 -15.15 -4.69 -11.34
N CYS A 90 -15.35 -3.90 -10.28
CA CYS A 90 -14.35 -3.07 -9.63
C CYS A 90 -13.47 -3.90 -8.70
N PHE A 91 -12.30 -3.38 -8.33
CA PHE A 91 -11.45 -3.98 -7.31
C PHE A 91 -11.07 -2.89 -6.30
N GLN A 92 -11.15 -3.26 -5.03
CA GLN A 92 -10.62 -2.47 -3.94
C GLN A 92 -9.28 -3.09 -3.53
N VAL A 93 -8.25 -2.25 -3.39
CA VAL A 93 -6.94 -2.69 -2.92
C VAL A 93 -6.70 -2.11 -1.54
N THR A 94 -6.56 -3.01 -0.58
CA THR A 94 -6.29 -2.69 0.81
C THR A 94 -4.91 -3.22 1.17
N ILE A 95 -4.08 -2.33 1.71
CA ILE A 95 -2.75 -2.67 2.19
C ILE A 95 -2.82 -2.75 3.71
N GLN A 96 -2.56 -3.93 4.25
CA GLN A 96 -2.33 -4.15 5.66
C GLN A 96 -0.83 -4.07 5.92
N LEU A 97 -0.45 -3.22 6.86
CA LEU A 97 0.92 -2.93 7.24
C LEU A 97 1.07 -3.28 8.70
N GLN A 98 2.16 -3.96 9.03
CA GLN A 98 2.56 -4.22 10.38
C GLN A 98 4.00 -3.73 10.54
N TRP A 99 4.25 -2.96 11.58
CA TRP A 99 5.57 -2.45 11.92
C TRP A 99 5.83 -2.63 13.40
N GLU A 100 7.10 -2.81 13.74
CA GLU A 100 7.50 -2.82 15.13
C GLU A 100 7.42 -1.39 15.64
N VAL A 101 6.55 -1.14 16.63
CA VAL A 101 6.57 0.11 17.36
C VAL A 101 7.88 0.10 18.14
N PRO A 102 8.79 1.07 17.95
CA PRO A 102 9.97 1.15 18.78
C PRO A 102 9.49 1.29 20.23
N SER A 103 9.70 0.24 21.03
CA SER A 103 9.29 0.23 22.43
C SER A 103 10.00 1.40 23.11
N SER A 104 9.25 2.44 23.44
CA SER A 104 9.75 3.57 24.23
C SER A 104 9.77 3.21 25.72
N GLU A 105 10.02 1.95 26.05
CA GLU A 105 10.37 1.58 27.42
C GLU A 105 11.87 1.86 27.59
N PRO A 106 12.26 2.81 28.45
CA PRO A 106 13.65 2.86 28.88
C PRO A 106 13.97 1.50 29.51
N PRO A 107 15.17 0.92 29.28
CA PRO A 107 15.55 -0.31 29.94
C PRO A 107 15.43 -0.07 31.44
N GLU A 108 14.47 -0.74 32.09
CA GLU A 108 14.26 -0.68 33.52
C GLU A 108 15.60 -1.02 34.16
N LYS A 109 16.28 -0.01 34.71
CA LYS A 109 17.51 -0.21 35.48
C LYS A 109 17.11 -1.16 36.61
N LYS A 110 17.45 -2.44 36.46
CA LYS A 110 17.43 -3.42 37.54
C LYS A 110 18.15 -2.79 38.72
N ARG A 111 17.36 -2.32 39.69
CA ARG A 111 17.85 -1.82 40.97
C ARG A 111 18.46 -3.04 41.66
N ARG A 112 19.78 -3.18 41.57
CA ARG A 112 20.50 -4.13 42.42
C ARG A 112 20.30 -3.65 43.86
N VAL A 113 19.76 -4.57 44.64
CA VAL A 113 19.57 -4.55 46.10
C VAL A 113 20.88 -4.22 46.80
#